data_AF-A0A800BZH6-F1
#
_entry.id   AF-A0A800BZH6-F1
#
_cell.length_a   1.000
_cell.length_b   1.000
_cell.length_c   1.000
_cell.angle_alpha   90.00
_cell.angle_beta   90.00
_cell.angle_gamma   90.00
#
_symmetry.space_group_name_H-M   'P 1'
#
loop_
_entity.id
_entity.type
_entity.pdbx_description
1 polymer ?
#
loop_
_entity_poly.entity_id
_entity_poly.type
_entity_poly.pdbx_seq_one_letter_code
_entity_poly.pdbx_strand_id
1 'polypeptide(L)'
;MNKPISSNRFIPFRKTDLIKLCLSQGKLSVDDQHSFKTFCRLLESIFHFEFHQTLETLKDCYAPFNMDVDTQLVHQYSQDEKEKLQKQLVVTMTDILKAANYRKITSADLKEALAEESLFKIRLEVDFNDFEDVIFYMRGENKKQETLVKYFGLIKEPFEFTNYERVAVYIKFKEADYFSQKKKKNTYFTPGSTIIKLFQNVPKADLEMLFPNSEVRMKNIDKLIIGLPAAVSGVAVVVTKLGASLLLIGSVISFWLGFTDQEVIIQQKHLITLGLGLGTLGGFLFKQFNTFKNR
;
A
#
# COMPACT_ATOMS: atom_id res chain seq x y z
N MET A 1 11.98 -22.65 19.66
CA MET A 1 10.73 -22.42 20.40
C MET A 1 9.58 -22.54 19.41
N ASN A 2 8.81 -23.63 19.47
CA ASN A 2 7.64 -23.81 18.62
C ASN A 2 6.57 -22.81 19.05
N LYS A 3 6.34 -21.78 18.23
CA LYS A 3 5.20 -20.85 18.38
C LYS A 3 3.94 -21.74 18.36
N PRO A 4 3.07 -21.72 19.39
CA PRO A 4 1.86 -22.52 19.37
C PRO A 4 1.04 -22.06 18.15
N ILE A 5 0.76 -22.97 17.23
CA ILE A 5 -0.17 -22.74 16.12
C ILE A 5 -1.48 -22.38 16.81
N SER A 6 -1.82 -21.10 16.82
CA SER A 6 -3.07 -20.62 17.42
C SER A 6 -4.20 -21.34 16.71
N SER A 7 -4.88 -22.26 17.40
CA SER A 7 -6.03 -22.96 16.83
C SER A 7 -6.99 -21.91 16.30
N ASN A 8 -7.16 -21.91 14.98
CA ASN A 8 -7.93 -20.89 14.32
C ASN A 8 -9.39 -21.12 14.73
N ARG A 9 -9.99 -20.19 15.46
CA ARG A 9 -11.35 -20.35 16.04
C ARG A 9 -12.46 -20.26 14.99
N PHE A 10 -12.10 -20.04 13.72
CA PHE A 10 -13.05 -19.92 12.63
C PHE A 10 -13.58 -21.30 12.21
N ILE A 11 -14.91 -21.42 12.16
CA ILE A 11 -15.60 -22.62 11.70
C ILE A 11 -16.01 -22.38 10.24
N PRO A 12 -15.43 -23.09 9.25
CA PRO A 12 -15.63 -22.83 7.83
C PRO A 12 -16.92 -23.47 7.29
N PHE A 13 -18.02 -23.36 8.03
CA PHE A 13 -19.32 -23.89 7.63
C PHE A 13 -20.38 -22.79 7.68
N ARG A 14 -21.32 -22.84 6.74
CA ARG A 14 -22.50 -21.98 6.81
C ARG A 14 -23.37 -22.46 7.97
N LYS A 15 -24.05 -21.51 8.62
CA LYS A 15 -25.02 -21.78 9.70
C LYS A 15 -26.01 -22.90 9.33
N THR A 16 -26.59 -22.85 8.13
CA THR A 16 -27.53 -23.86 7.64
C THR A 16 -26.92 -25.25 7.54
N ASP A 17 -25.65 -25.33 7.14
CA ASP A 17 -24.93 -26.58 6.99
C ASP A 17 -24.59 -27.16 8.38
N LEU A 18 -24.23 -26.31 9.35
CA LEU A 18 -24.02 -26.73 10.75
C LEU A 18 -25.29 -27.31 11.36
N ILE A 19 -26.45 -26.68 11.17
CA ILE A 19 -27.73 -27.19 11.68
C ILE A 19 -28.03 -28.57 11.06
N LYS A 20 -27.82 -28.72 9.75
CA LYS A 20 -28.00 -30.01 9.06
C LYS A 20 -27.04 -31.08 9.58
N LEU A 21 -25.76 -30.74 9.76
CA LEU A 21 -24.74 -31.66 10.28
C LEU A 21 -25.09 -32.14 11.70
N CYS A 22 -25.56 -31.24 12.57
CA CYS A 22 -26.02 -31.61 13.92
C CYS A 22 -27.22 -32.56 13.87
N LEU A 23 -28.19 -32.30 12.98
CA LEU A 23 -29.36 -33.16 12.81
C LEU A 23 -29.00 -34.53 12.20
N SER A 24 -28.04 -34.59 11.28
CA SER A 24 -27.63 -35.82 10.60
C SER A 24 -26.82 -36.79 11.48
N GLN A 25 -26.35 -36.34 12.66
CA GLN A 25 -25.64 -37.23 13.60
C GLN A 25 -26.55 -38.31 14.22
N GLY A 26 -27.88 -38.22 14.07
CA GLY A 26 -28.82 -39.25 14.51
C GLY A 26 -28.93 -39.40 16.03
N LYS A 27 -28.41 -38.44 16.81
CA LYS A 27 -28.42 -38.46 18.28
C LYS A 27 -29.70 -37.87 18.91
N LEU A 28 -30.57 -37.26 18.09
CA LEU A 28 -31.77 -36.55 18.54
C LEU A 28 -33.02 -37.32 18.12
N SER A 29 -33.98 -37.45 19.04
CA SER A 29 -35.31 -37.99 18.75
C SER A 29 -36.07 -37.08 17.77
N VAL A 30 -37.17 -37.57 17.18
CA VAL A 30 -37.96 -36.79 16.21
C VAL A 30 -38.50 -35.49 16.84
N ASP A 31 -38.96 -35.55 18.09
CA ASP A 31 -39.46 -34.37 18.82
C ASP A 31 -38.32 -33.39 19.18
N ASP A 32 -37.14 -33.92 19.56
CA ASP A 32 -35.97 -33.09 19.84
C ASP A 32 -35.46 -32.39 18.57
N GLN A 33 -35.57 -33.03 17.40
CA GLN A 33 -35.19 -32.39 16.13
C GLN A 33 -36.09 -31.19 15.81
N HIS A 34 -37.38 -31.27 16.10
CA HIS A 34 -38.30 -30.13 15.92
C HIS A 34 -37.98 -29.00 16.92
N SER A 35 -37.76 -29.34 18.18
CA SER A 35 -37.37 -28.40 19.24
C SER A 35 -36.04 -27.72 18.92
N PHE A 36 -35.04 -28.47 18.45
CA PHE A 36 -33.74 -27.94 18.04
C PHE A 36 -33.86 -26.96 16.86
N LYS A 37 -34.63 -27.30 15.82
CA LYS A 37 -34.89 -26.38 14.70
C LYS A 37 -35.57 -25.09 15.17
N THR A 38 -36.53 -25.20 16.08
CA THR A 38 -37.22 -24.05 16.67
C THR A 38 -36.26 -23.18 17.47
N PHE A 39 -35.42 -23.80 18.31
CA PHE A 39 -34.35 -23.12 19.04
C PHE A 39 -33.40 -22.36 18.10
N CYS A 40 -32.92 -23.00 17.02
CA CYS A 40 -32.05 -22.33 16.04
C CYS A 40 -32.73 -21.10 15.42
N ARG A 41 -34.03 -21.18 15.06
CA ARG A 41 -34.78 -20.03 14.52
C ARG A 41 -34.92 -18.89 15.53
N LEU A 42 -35.17 -19.20 16.80
CA LEU A 42 -35.24 -18.20 17.87
C LEU A 42 -33.88 -17.52 18.08
N LEU A 43 -32.81 -18.32 18.16
CA LEU A 43 -31.44 -17.82 18.30
C LEU A 43 -31.04 -16.91 17.13
N GLU A 44 -31.40 -17.28 15.90
CA GLU A 44 -31.19 -16.44 14.72
C GLU A 44 -31.91 -15.10 14.81
N SER A 45 -33.13 -15.10 15.33
CA SER A 45 -33.93 -13.88 15.48
C SER A 45 -33.31 -12.94 16.54
N ILE A 46 -32.83 -13.50 17.65
CA ILE A 46 -32.11 -12.76 18.69
C ILE A 46 -30.84 -12.12 18.11
N PHE A 47 -29.99 -12.91 17.43
CA PHE A 47 -28.77 -12.38 16.82
C PHE A 47 -29.06 -11.31 15.76
N HIS A 48 -30.11 -11.49 14.94
CA HIS A 48 -30.50 -10.46 13.99
C HIS A 48 -30.81 -9.14 14.70
N PHE A 49 -31.58 -9.17 15.78
CA PHE A 49 -31.93 -7.99 16.55
C PHE A 49 -30.70 -7.31 17.18
N GLU A 50 -29.83 -8.09 17.83
CA GLU A 50 -28.61 -7.58 18.46
C GLU A 50 -27.64 -6.99 17.43
N PHE A 51 -27.40 -7.68 16.31
CA PHE A 51 -26.50 -7.20 15.26
C PHE A 51 -27.07 -6.01 14.50
N HIS A 52 -28.40 -5.89 14.38
CA HIS A 52 -29.02 -4.71 13.80
C HIS A 52 -28.70 -3.46 14.65
N GLN A 53 -28.94 -3.52 15.96
CA GLN A 53 -28.60 -2.41 16.88
C GLN A 53 -27.11 -2.06 16.83
N THR A 54 -26.25 -3.09 16.80
CA THR A 54 -24.80 -2.89 16.72
C THR A 54 -24.38 -2.24 15.40
N LEU A 55 -24.99 -2.64 14.29
CA LEU A 55 -24.74 -2.08 12.97
C LEU A 55 -25.15 -0.60 12.89
N GLU A 56 -26.32 -0.24 13.39
CA GLU A 56 -26.76 1.16 13.42
C GLU A 56 -25.82 2.01 14.29
N THR A 57 -25.42 1.49 15.46
CA THR A 57 -24.42 2.15 16.32
C THR A 57 -23.10 2.40 15.57
N LEU A 58 -22.60 1.41 14.82
CA LEU A 58 -21.39 1.56 14.04
C LEU A 58 -21.53 2.61 12.93
N LYS A 59 -22.68 2.65 12.24
CA LYS A 59 -22.95 3.65 11.19
C LYS A 59 -22.94 5.06 11.77
N ASP A 60 -23.64 5.27 12.88
CA ASP A 60 -23.71 6.57 13.55
C ASP A 60 -22.34 7.03 14.05
N CYS A 61 -21.54 6.12 14.61
CA CYS A 61 -20.18 6.42 15.06
C CYS A 61 -19.21 6.68 13.89
N TYR A 62 -19.45 6.09 12.72
CA TYR A 62 -18.60 6.26 11.53
C TYR A 62 -18.97 7.49 10.69
N ALA A 63 -20.23 7.93 10.72
CA ALA A 63 -20.74 9.02 9.89
C ALA A 63 -19.88 10.30 9.89
N PRO A 64 -19.33 10.79 11.03
CA PRO A 64 -18.49 12.00 11.05
C PRO A 64 -17.15 11.86 10.32
N PHE A 65 -16.69 10.62 10.10
CA PHE A 65 -15.38 10.29 9.55
C PHE A 65 -15.44 9.69 8.16
N ASN A 66 -16.64 9.42 7.65
CA ASN A 66 -16.83 8.87 6.32
C ASN A 66 -16.42 9.92 5.27
N MET A 67 -15.56 9.53 4.34
CA MET A 67 -15.16 10.39 3.21
C MET A 67 -16.12 10.29 2.02
N ASP A 68 -16.81 9.16 1.90
CA ASP A 68 -17.72 8.83 0.80
C ASP A 68 -19.18 9.00 1.28
N VAL A 69 -19.54 10.25 1.61
CA VAL A 69 -20.86 10.57 2.19
C VAL A 69 -21.85 10.91 1.08
N ASP A 70 -22.88 10.08 0.92
CA ASP A 70 -24.02 10.38 0.04
C ASP A 70 -25.11 11.23 0.73
N THR A 71 -24.97 11.43 2.04
CA THR A 71 -25.93 12.13 2.91
C THR A 71 -25.39 13.46 3.41
N GLN A 72 -26.28 14.41 3.73
CA GLN A 72 -25.89 15.69 4.32
C GLN A 72 -25.90 15.61 5.84
N LEU A 73 -24.89 16.21 6.47
CA LEU A 73 -24.84 16.35 7.92
C LEU A 73 -25.83 17.41 8.39
N VAL A 74 -26.67 17.05 9.37
CA VAL A 74 -27.68 17.96 9.95
C VAL A 74 -27.10 18.82 11.08
N HIS A 75 -25.95 18.42 11.64
CA HIS A 75 -25.25 19.15 12.69
C HIS A 75 -23.74 19.05 12.51
N GLN A 76 -23.01 20.00 13.10
CA GLN A 76 -21.56 19.94 13.18
C GLN A 76 -21.16 19.25 14.48
N TYR A 77 -20.19 18.34 14.39
CA TYR A 77 -19.63 17.66 15.55
C TYR A 77 -18.51 18.51 16.15
N SER A 78 -18.58 18.74 17.46
CA SER A 78 -17.45 19.26 18.23
C SER A 78 -16.28 18.26 18.28
N GLN A 79 -15.08 18.73 18.62
CA GLN A 79 -13.92 17.85 18.71
C GLN A 79 -14.11 16.75 19.78
N ASP A 80 -14.68 17.11 20.93
CA ASP A 80 -14.96 16.18 22.02
C ASP A 80 -15.97 15.10 21.61
N GLU A 81 -16.99 15.46 20.82
CA GLU A 81 -17.96 14.50 20.28
C GLU A 81 -17.31 13.55 19.27
N LYS A 82 -16.48 14.08 18.36
CA LYS A 82 -15.71 13.25 17.42
C LYS A 82 -14.83 12.26 18.18
N GLU A 83 -14.09 12.70 19.19
CA GLU A 83 -13.24 11.79 19.97
C GLU A 83 -14.04 10.67 20.67
N LYS A 84 -15.22 10.98 21.21
CA LYS A 84 -16.11 9.98 21.82
C LYS A 84 -16.63 8.98 20.79
N LEU A 85 -17.15 9.46 19.66
CA LEU A 85 -17.64 8.62 18.57
C LEU A 85 -16.51 7.76 17.99
N GLN A 86 -15.30 8.31 17.88
CA GLN A 86 -14.14 7.58 17.39
C GLN A 86 -13.76 6.42 18.30
N LYS A 87 -13.72 6.66 19.63
CA LYS A 87 -13.45 5.62 20.63
C LYS A 87 -14.53 4.55 20.60
N GLN A 88 -15.80 4.94 20.55
CA GLN A 88 -16.92 4.02 20.47
C GLN A 88 -16.86 3.17 19.20
N LEU A 89 -16.57 3.77 18.05
CA LEU A 89 -16.38 3.07 16.77
C LEU A 89 -15.31 1.98 16.89
N VAL A 90 -14.12 2.32 17.41
CA VAL A 90 -13.01 1.38 17.54
C VAL A 90 -13.34 0.24 18.51
N VAL A 91 -13.98 0.54 19.64
CA VAL A 91 -14.38 -0.47 20.63
C VAL A 91 -15.41 -1.43 20.02
N THR A 92 -16.53 -0.90 19.52
CA THR A 92 -17.61 -1.72 18.94
C THR A 92 -17.12 -2.54 17.74
N MET A 93 -16.28 -1.97 16.87
CA MET A 93 -15.68 -2.69 15.75
C MET A 93 -14.74 -3.80 16.25
N THR A 94 -13.91 -3.53 17.26
CA THR A 94 -13.00 -4.53 17.84
C THR A 94 -13.76 -5.70 18.42
N ASP A 95 -14.86 -5.45 19.14
CA ASP A 95 -15.67 -6.48 19.76
C ASP A 95 -16.34 -7.38 18.72
N ILE A 96 -16.91 -6.80 17.66
CA ILE A 96 -17.49 -7.56 16.54
C ILE A 96 -16.42 -8.39 15.84
N LEU A 97 -15.26 -7.81 15.53
CA LEU A 97 -14.18 -8.53 14.86
C LEU A 97 -13.65 -9.67 15.73
N LYS A 98 -13.51 -9.47 17.04
CA LYS A 98 -13.11 -10.50 18.00
C LYS A 98 -14.14 -11.63 18.06
N ALA A 99 -15.44 -11.31 18.07
CA ALA A 99 -16.54 -12.29 18.00
C ALA A 99 -16.54 -13.05 16.66
N ALA A 100 -16.17 -12.38 15.57
CA ALA A 100 -15.99 -12.97 14.24
C ALA A 100 -14.65 -13.73 14.07
N ASN A 101 -13.93 -13.99 15.17
CA ASN A 101 -12.65 -14.71 15.25
C ASN A 101 -11.46 -14.04 14.56
N TYR A 102 -11.50 -12.71 14.41
CA TYR A 102 -10.32 -11.97 14.01
C TYR A 102 -9.38 -11.78 15.21
N ARG A 103 -8.08 -11.72 14.93
CA ARG A 103 -7.04 -11.29 15.87
C ARG A 103 -6.45 -9.97 15.41
N LYS A 104 -6.22 -9.04 16.34
CA LYS A 104 -5.49 -7.81 16.05
C LYS A 104 -4.03 -8.15 15.74
N ILE A 105 -3.49 -7.59 14.66
CA ILE A 105 -2.06 -7.68 14.35
C ILE A 105 -1.34 -6.67 15.24
N THR A 106 -0.38 -7.13 16.03
CA THR A 106 0.36 -6.23 16.92
C THR A 106 1.33 -5.36 16.10
N SER A 107 1.77 -4.23 16.65
CA SER A 107 2.76 -3.39 15.99
C SER A 107 4.09 -4.12 15.75
N ALA A 108 4.43 -5.09 16.62
CA ALA A 108 5.60 -5.96 16.43
C ALA A 108 5.38 -6.92 15.25
N ASP A 109 4.24 -7.61 15.20
CA ASP A 109 3.90 -8.52 14.09
C ASP A 109 3.80 -7.77 12.77
N LEU A 110 3.30 -6.53 12.77
CA LEU A 110 3.23 -5.69 11.58
C LEU A 110 4.64 -5.32 11.09
N LYS A 111 5.55 -4.92 11.99
CA LYS A 111 6.95 -4.63 11.62
C LYS A 111 7.67 -5.87 11.10
N GLU A 112 7.45 -7.03 11.73
CA GLU A 112 8.00 -8.31 11.28
C GLU A 112 7.47 -8.66 9.89
N ALA A 113 6.15 -8.52 9.69
CA ALA A 113 5.49 -8.77 8.40
C ALA A 113 6.06 -7.86 7.30
N LEU A 114 6.21 -6.56 7.55
CA LEU A 114 6.76 -5.60 6.58
C LEU A 114 8.27 -5.80 6.30
N ALA A 115 8.98 -6.58 7.11
CA ALA A 115 10.40 -6.90 6.91
C ALA A 115 10.62 -8.24 6.19
N GLU A 116 9.59 -9.07 6.06
CA GLU A 116 9.64 -10.38 5.41
C GLU A 116 9.74 -10.23 3.88
N GLU A 117 10.28 -11.24 3.18
CA GLU A 117 10.36 -11.19 1.72
C GLU A 117 8.96 -11.17 1.09
N SER A 118 8.66 -10.09 0.38
CA SER A 118 7.40 -9.87 -0.32
C SER A 118 7.26 -10.77 -1.55
N LEU A 119 6.04 -11.26 -1.80
CA LEU A 119 5.69 -11.97 -3.03
C LEU A 119 5.80 -11.03 -4.24
N PHE A 120 5.46 -9.75 -4.05
CA PHE A 120 5.52 -8.73 -5.06
C PHE A 120 6.90 -8.06 -5.07
N LYS A 121 7.59 -8.10 -6.21
CA LYS A 121 8.92 -7.48 -6.33
C LYS A 121 8.90 -5.94 -6.30
N ILE A 122 7.72 -5.32 -6.18
CA ILE A 122 7.52 -3.88 -6.13
C ILE A 122 7.78 -3.43 -4.70
N ARG A 123 8.60 -2.39 -4.51
CA ARG A 123 8.79 -1.79 -3.19
C ARG A 123 7.76 -0.69 -3.01
N LEU A 124 6.86 -0.86 -2.05
CA LEU A 124 5.98 0.22 -1.64
C LEU A 124 6.61 0.95 -0.46
N GLU A 125 6.43 2.27 -0.43
CA GLU A 125 6.78 3.07 0.74
C GLU A 125 5.51 3.70 1.29
N VAL A 126 5.28 3.49 2.58
CA VAL A 126 4.13 4.00 3.32
C VAL A 126 4.63 5.08 4.27
N ASP A 127 4.09 6.29 4.16
CA ASP A 127 4.34 7.34 5.16
C ASP A 127 3.39 7.15 6.35
N PHE A 128 3.84 6.40 7.35
CA PHE A 128 3.06 6.14 8.56
C PHE A 128 2.71 7.41 9.35
N ASN A 129 3.42 8.53 9.12
CA ASN A 129 3.17 9.78 9.84
C ASN A 129 1.88 10.47 9.40
N ASP A 130 1.33 10.12 8.24
CA ASP A 130 0.07 10.67 7.74
C ASP A 130 -1.15 10.13 8.52
N PHE A 131 -0.97 9.05 9.29
CA PHE A 131 -2.03 8.40 10.06
C PHE A 131 -1.99 8.78 11.54
N GLU A 132 -3.16 8.98 12.11
CA GLU A 132 -3.36 9.12 13.55
C GLU A 132 -3.46 7.75 14.21
N ASP A 133 -4.32 6.89 13.66
CA ASP A 133 -4.52 5.52 14.14
C ASP A 133 -4.48 4.52 12.98
N VAL A 134 -3.84 3.38 13.23
CA VAL A 134 -3.75 2.26 12.29
C VAL A 134 -4.00 0.96 13.05
N ILE A 135 -5.02 0.22 12.64
CA ILE A 135 -5.35 -1.07 13.23
C ILE A 135 -5.62 -2.10 12.14
N PHE A 136 -4.84 -3.18 12.20
CA PHE A 136 -5.06 -4.36 11.37
C PHE A 136 -5.63 -5.49 12.20
N TYR A 137 -6.59 -6.20 11.63
CA TYR A 137 -7.10 -7.46 12.15
C TYR A 137 -7.00 -8.50 11.06
N MET A 138 -6.64 -9.73 11.41
CA MET A 138 -6.60 -10.84 10.47
C MET A 138 -7.43 -12.03 10.96
N ARG A 139 -7.89 -12.85 10.02
CA ARG A 139 -8.52 -14.15 10.27
C ARG A 139 -8.11 -15.12 9.17
N GLY A 140 -7.72 -16.33 9.54
CA GLY A 140 -7.20 -17.31 8.57
C GLY A 140 -5.72 -17.07 8.28
N GLU A 141 -4.88 -18.06 8.56
CA GLU A 141 -3.46 -18.05 8.20
C GLU A 141 -3.14 -19.40 7.57
N ASN A 142 -2.61 -19.39 6.35
CA ASN A 142 -2.19 -20.59 5.64
C ASN A 142 -0.88 -20.35 4.90
N LYS A 143 -0.08 -21.40 4.76
CA LYS A 143 1.11 -21.39 3.91
C LYS A 143 0.68 -21.67 2.48
N LYS A 144 1.06 -20.80 1.56
CA LYS A 144 0.85 -20.98 0.12
C LYS A 144 2.19 -21.06 -0.59
N GLN A 145 2.20 -21.76 -1.70
CA GLN A 145 3.36 -21.86 -2.57
C GLN A 145 3.01 -21.28 -3.93
N GLU A 146 3.80 -20.32 -4.39
CA GLU A 146 3.69 -19.72 -5.71
C GLU A 146 4.99 -19.93 -6.48
N THR A 147 4.94 -19.85 -7.82
CA THR A 147 6.13 -19.99 -8.66
C THR A 147 6.61 -18.63 -9.12
N LEU A 148 7.74 -18.18 -8.59
CA LEU A 148 8.37 -16.95 -9.04
C LEU A 148 9.11 -17.19 -10.35
N VAL A 149 8.74 -16.41 -11.35
CA VAL A 149 9.38 -16.43 -12.66
C VAL A 149 10.45 -15.33 -12.72
N LYS A 150 11.66 -15.69 -13.11
CA LYS A 150 12.80 -14.79 -13.32
C LYS A 150 13.25 -14.87 -14.79
N TYR A 151 13.90 -13.81 -15.27
CA TYR A 151 14.45 -13.71 -16.63
C TYR A 151 13.46 -14.09 -17.75
N PHE A 152 12.36 -13.32 -17.90
CA PHE A 152 11.37 -13.50 -18.98
C PHE A 152 10.75 -14.91 -19.10
N GLY A 153 10.79 -15.75 -18.05
CA GLY A 153 10.25 -17.11 -18.14
C GLY A 153 11.27 -18.22 -17.95
N LEU A 154 12.57 -17.90 -18.05
CA LEU A 154 13.63 -18.91 -18.15
C LEU A 154 13.92 -19.63 -16.84
N ILE A 155 13.71 -18.96 -15.71
CA ILE A 155 13.91 -19.55 -14.38
C ILE A 155 12.59 -19.51 -13.62
N LYS A 156 12.18 -20.66 -13.10
CA LYS A 156 11.00 -20.83 -12.26
C LYS A 156 11.45 -21.36 -10.91
N GLU A 157 11.17 -20.62 -9.85
CA GLU A 157 11.58 -20.96 -8.49
C GLU A 157 10.33 -21.03 -7.59
N PRO A 158 10.12 -22.15 -6.87
CA PRO A 158 9.03 -22.22 -5.91
C PRO A 158 9.31 -21.28 -4.74
N PHE A 159 8.29 -20.54 -4.32
CA PHE A 159 8.34 -19.60 -3.22
C PHE A 159 7.18 -19.87 -2.26
N GLU A 160 7.51 -20.26 -1.04
CA GLU A 160 6.52 -20.46 0.03
C GLU A 160 6.38 -19.17 0.82
N PHE A 161 5.14 -18.74 1.07
CA PHE A 161 4.84 -17.58 1.89
C PHE A 161 3.62 -17.81 2.78
N THR A 162 3.53 -17.02 3.84
CA THR A 162 2.37 -17.00 4.72
C THR A 162 1.31 -16.07 4.15
N ASN A 163 0.09 -16.57 4.00
CA ASN A 163 -1.06 -15.83 3.48
C ASN A 163 -2.15 -15.70 4.55
N TYR A 164 -2.68 -14.49 4.68
CA TYR A 164 -3.86 -14.20 5.47
C TYR A 164 -5.12 -14.31 4.61
N GLU A 165 -6.10 -15.10 5.06
CA GLU A 165 -7.33 -15.32 4.29
C GLU A 165 -8.21 -14.07 4.27
N ARG A 166 -8.29 -13.37 5.41
CA ARG A 166 -9.05 -12.13 5.60
C ARG A 166 -8.24 -11.13 6.40
N VAL A 167 -8.20 -9.88 5.95
CA VAL A 167 -7.58 -8.77 6.68
C VAL A 167 -8.56 -7.60 6.72
N ALA A 168 -8.97 -7.19 7.92
CA ALA A 168 -9.74 -5.97 8.13
C ALA A 168 -8.78 -4.85 8.55
N VAL A 169 -8.98 -3.68 7.97
CA VAL A 169 -8.11 -2.52 8.12
C VAL A 169 -8.96 -1.36 8.60
N TYR A 170 -8.48 -0.68 9.64
CA TYR A 170 -9.00 0.58 10.12
C TYR A 170 -7.83 1.58 10.11
N ILE A 171 -8.00 2.69 9.41
CA ILE A 171 -6.98 3.74 9.28
C ILE A 171 -7.66 5.09 9.44
N LYS A 172 -7.20 5.88 10.41
CA LYS A 172 -7.61 7.28 10.60
C LYS A 172 -6.50 8.21 10.14
N PHE A 173 -6.83 9.16 9.27
CA PHE A 173 -5.90 10.22 8.87
C PHE A 173 -5.83 11.33 9.91
N LYS A 174 -4.69 12.00 10.01
CA LYS A 174 -4.56 13.20 10.84
C LYS A 174 -5.45 14.35 10.35
N GLU A 175 -5.68 15.32 11.22
CA GLU A 175 -6.48 16.50 10.93
C GLU A 175 -5.85 17.44 9.90
N ALA A 176 -6.64 18.36 9.36
CA ALA A 176 -6.24 19.28 8.30
C ALA A 176 -5.03 20.16 8.66
N ASP A 177 -4.87 20.50 9.94
CA ASP A 177 -3.75 21.31 10.44
C ASP A 177 -2.40 20.66 10.20
N TYR A 178 -2.31 19.33 10.35
CA TYR A 178 -1.08 18.57 10.10
C TYR A 178 -0.68 18.64 8.62
N PHE A 179 -1.64 18.45 7.70
CA PHE A 179 -1.37 18.44 6.27
C PHE A 179 -1.10 19.83 5.69
N SER A 180 -1.71 20.87 6.27
CA SER A 180 -1.47 22.27 5.89
C SER A 180 -0.01 22.67 6.12
N GLN A 181 0.58 22.25 7.25
CA GLN A 181 2.00 22.50 7.55
C GLN A 181 2.95 21.77 6.60
N LYS A 182 2.56 20.57 6.14
CA LYS A 182 3.35 19.73 5.23
C LYS A 182 3.35 20.23 3.78
N LYS A 183 2.57 21.27 3.45
CA LYS A 183 2.40 21.84 2.09
C LYS A 183 2.02 20.79 1.01
N LYS A 184 1.42 19.66 1.40
CA LYS A 184 0.88 18.66 0.45
C LYS A 184 -0.42 19.24 -0.15
N LYS A 185 -0.37 19.73 -1.39
CA LYS A 185 -1.52 20.38 -2.06
C LYS A 185 -2.55 19.41 -2.68
N ASN A 186 -2.25 18.12 -2.75
CA ASN A 186 -3.11 17.15 -3.43
C ASN A 186 -3.10 15.82 -2.66
N THR A 187 -4.03 15.65 -1.73
CA THR A 187 -4.24 14.38 -1.02
C THR A 187 -5.44 13.67 -1.64
N TYR A 188 -5.32 12.38 -1.92
CA TYR A 188 -6.42 11.55 -2.42
C TYR A 188 -7.44 11.17 -1.31
N PHE A 189 -7.37 11.85 -0.16
CA PHE A 189 -8.17 11.60 1.04
C PHE A 189 -8.51 12.91 1.73
N THR A 190 -9.57 12.88 2.54
CA THR A 190 -10.01 14.01 3.39
C THR A 190 -9.29 13.94 4.73
N PRO A 191 -8.61 15.01 5.21
CA PRO A 191 -8.03 15.02 6.54
C PRO A 191 -9.05 14.71 7.64
N GLY A 192 -8.65 13.98 8.68
CA GLY A 192 -9.53 13.52 9.76
C GLY A 192 -10.49 12.39 9.38
N SER A 193 -10.54 11.96 8.10
CA SER A 193 -11.38 10.84 7.69
C SER A 193 -10.83 9.49 8.16
N THR A 194 -11.73 8.51 8.24
CA THR A 194 -11.41 7.13 8.59
C THR A 194 -11.76 6.20 7.44
N ILE A 195 -10.84 5.30 7.10
CA ILE A 195 -11.04 4.23 6.13
C ILE A 195 -11.21 2.90 6.87
N ILE A 196 -12.28 2.18 6.56
CA ILE A 196 -12.50 0.80 7.01
C ILE A 196 -12.62 -0.08 5.76
N LYS A 197 -11.73 -1.08 5.62
CA LYS A 197 -11.71 -1.98 4.45
C LYS A 197 -11.50 -3.42 4.87
N LEU A 198 -12.09 -4.34 4.11
CA LEU A 198 -11.89 -5.79 4.27
C LEU A 198 -11.28 -6.37 3.00
N PHE A 199 -10.12 -6.99 3.16
CA PHE A 199 -9.36 -7.64 2.09
C PHE A 199 -9.37 -9.16 2.26
N GLN A 200 -9.12 -9.86 1.15
CA GLN A 200 -9.04 -11.32 1.10
C GLN A 200 -7.74 -11.74 0.44
N ASN A 201 -7.17 -12.88 0.85
CA ASN A 201 -5.96 -13.45 0.25
C ASN A 201 -4.79 -12.45 0.20
N VAL A 202 -4.41 -11.94 1.38
CA VAL A 202 -3.33 -10.97 1.51
C VAL A 202 -2.07 -11.70 1.99
N PRO A 203 -0.96 -11.68 1.24
CA PRO A 203 0.31 -12.19 1.76
C PRO A 203 0.72 -11.41 3.01
N LYS A 204 1.21 -12.11 4.04
CA LYS A 204 1.65 -11.49 5.30
C LYS A 204 2.71 -10.42 5.02
N ALA A 205 3.67 -10.72 4.16
CA ALA A 205 4.76 -9.80 3.80
C ALA A 205 4.28 -8.55 3.04
N ASP A 206 3.05 -8.56 2.52
CA ASP A 206 2.50 -7.54 1.63
C ASP A 206 1.40 -6.69 2.29
N LEU A 207 1.40 -6.61 3.63
CA LEU A 207 0.46 -5.73 4.34
C LEU A 207 0.62 -4.25 3.96
N GLU A 208 1.80 -3.84 3.47
CA GLU A 208 2.04 -2.47 2.96
C GLU A 208 1.09 -2.08 1.83
N MET A 209 0.67 -3.05 1.00
CA MET A 209 -0.25 -2.81 -0.11
C MET A 209 -1.64 -2.36 0.34
N LEU A 210 -2.00 -2.60 1.61
CA LEU A 210 -3.30 -2.24 2.14
C LEU A 210 -3.39 -0.78 2.60
N PHE A 211 -2.25 -0.08 2.70
CA PHE A 211 -2.22 1.31 3.08
C PHE A 211 -2.66 2.21 1.91
N PRO A 212 -3.53 3.21 2.15
CA PRO A 212 -4.08 4.06 1.09
C PRO A 212 -3.07 5.05 0.50
N ASN A 213 -1.96 5.34 1.18
CA ASN A 213 -0.90 6.25 0.74
C ASN A 213 0.38 5.52 0.30
N SER A 214 0.26 4.26 -0.12
CA SER A 214 1.41 3.49 -0.59
C SER A 214 1.89 4.04 -1.95
N GLU A 215 3.13 4.51 -1.99
CA GLU A 215 3.78 5.01 -3.21
C GLU A 215 4.74 3.95 -3.77
N VAL A 216 4.73 3.77 -5.09
CA VAL A 216 5.69 2.89 -5.76
C VAL A 216 7.06 3.57 -5.77
N ARG A 217 8.07 2.88 -5.21
CA ARG A 217 9.46 3.33 -5.31
C ARG A 217 10.36 2.25 -5.93
N MET A 218 11.35 2.70 -6.70
CA MET A 218 12.37 1.80 -7.22
C MET A 218 13.30 1.32 -6.10
N LYS A 219 13.68 0.04 -6.15
CA LYS A 219 14.74 -0.50 -5.28
C LYS A 219 16.07 0.17 -5.62
N ASN A 220 16.96 0.30 -4.62
CA ASN A 220 18.26 0.94 -4.82
C ASN A 220 19.12 0.23 -5.88
N ILE A 221 19.00 -1.10 -5.96
CA ILE A 221 19.67 -1.92 -6.99
C ILE A 221 19.13 -1.59 -8.37
N ASP A 222 17.80 -1.49 -8.53
CA ASP A 222 17.19 -1.13 -9.82
C ASP A 222 17.61 0.30 -10.25
N LYS A 223 17.70 1.23 -9.31
CA LYS A 223 18.25 2.58 -9.57
C LYS A 223 19.68 2.52 -10.09
N LEU A 224 20.52 1.62 -9.58
CA LEU A 224 21.90 1.43 -10.05
C LEU A 224 21.96 0.75 -11.42
N ILE A 225 21.19 -0.32 -11.62
CA ILE A 225 21.14 -1.07 -12.90
C ILE A 225 20.67 -0.17 -14.04
N ILE A 226 19.76 0.77 -13.77
CA ILE A 226 19.29 1.75 -14.76
C ILE A 226 20.24 2.96 -14.86
N GLY A 227 20.74 3.43 -13.72
CA GLY A 227 21.59 4.60 -13.63
C GLY A 227 22.93 4.42 -14.31
N LEU A 228 23.55 3.24 -14.21
CA LEU A 228 24.88 2.99 -14.77
C LEU A 228 24.88 3.07 -16.31
N PRO A 229 24.00 2.34 -17.05
CA PRO A 229 23.94 2.44 -18.50
C PRO A 229 23.53 3.84 -18.96
N ALA A 230 22.60 4.50 -18.25
CA ALA A 230 22.21 5.87 -18.56
C ALA A 230 23.39 6.83 -18.44
N ALA A 231 24.18 6.74 -17.36
CA ALA A 231 25.38 7.55 -17.15
C ALA A 231 26.44 7.28 -18.23
N VAL A 232 26.75 6.01 -18.51
CA VAL A 232 27.73 5.63 -19.55
C VAL A 232 27.29 6.13 -20.93
N SER A 233 26.01 5.97 -21.28
CA SER A 233 25.47 6.48 -22.55
C SER A 233 25.51 8.01 -22.62
N GLY A 234 25.24 8.70 -21.52
CA GLY A 234 25.32 10.15 -21.43
C GLY A 234 26.76 10.65 -21.65
N VAL A 235 27.75 10.02 -20.99
CA VAL A 235 29.17 10.33 -21.19
C VAL A 235 29.59 10.06 -22.63
N ALA A 236 29.19 8.92 -23.21
CA ALA A 236 29.51 8.61 -24.60
C ALA A 236 28.92 9.64 -25.58
N VAL A 237 27.68 10.09 -25.38
CA VAL A 237 27.06 11.13 -26.20
C VAL A 237 27.78 12.47 -26.03
N VAL A 238 28.12 12.87 -24.81
CA VAL A 238 28.89 14.10 -24.54
C VAL A 238 30.25 14.03 -25.24
N VAL A 239 31.01 12.96 -25.06
CA VAL A 239 32.35 12.82 -25.66
C VAL A 239 32.28 12.79 -27.19
N THR A 240 31.35 12.03 -27.77
CA THR A 240 31.27 11.87 -29.23
C THR A 240 30.62 13.04 -29.96
N LYS A 241 29.67 13.75 -29.34
CA LYS A 241 28.93 14.85 -29.97
C LYS A 241 29.43 16.24 -29.57
N LEU A 242 30.01 16.36 -28.39
CA LEU A 242 30.56 17.61 -27.89
C LEU A 242 32.08 17.60 -27.70
N GLY A 243 32.78 16.48 -27.95
CA GLY A 243 34.23 16.41 -27.75
C GLY A 243 34.99 17.52 -28.48
N ALA A 244 34.69 17.75 -29.76
CA ALA A 244 35.30 18.83 -30.53
C ALA A 244 34.93 20.22 -29.99
N SER A 245 33.68 20.41 -29.55
CA SER A 245 33.19 21.67 -28.97
C SER A 245 33.80 21.95 -27.60
N LEU A 246 33.98 20.92 -26.77
CA LEU A 246 34.61 20.98 -25.45
C LEU A 246 36.10 21.25 -25.55
N LEU A 247 36.80 20.64 -26.52
CA LEU A 247 38.21 20.96 -26.81
C LEU A 247 38.36 22.43 -27.23
N LEU A 248 37.43 22.96 -28.01
CA LEU A 248 37.46 24.34 -28.48
C LEU A 248 37.18 25.34 -27.35
N ILE A 249 36.19 25.05 -26.50
CA ILE A 249 35.92 25.82 -25.27
C ILE A 249 37.13 25.75 -24.34
N GLY A 250 37.71 24.56 -24.16
CA GLY A 250 38.91 24.33 -23.37
C GLY A 250 40.11 25.14 -23.88
N SER A 251 40.33 25.18 -25.20
CA SER A 251 41.42 25.98 -25.79
C SER A 251 41.21 27.48 -25.59
N VAL A 252 39.97 27.98 -25.67
CA VAL A 252 39.66 29.39 -25.39
C VAL A 252 39.92 29.73 -23.91
N ILE A 253 39.51 28.85 -23.00
CA ILE A 253 39.74 29.03 -21.56
C ILE A 253 41.24 28.97 -21.23
N SER A 254 41.98 28.02 -21.81
CA SER A 254 43.43 27.88 -21.61
C SER A 254 44.21 29.07 -22.14
N PHE A 255 43.83 29.62 -23.30
CA PHE A 255 44.39 30.86 -23.82
C PHE A 255 44.10 32.05 -22.90
N TRP A 256 42.86 32.19 -22.43
CA TRP A 256 42.46 33.30 -21.56
C TRP A 256 43.14 33.26 -20.17
N LEU A 257 43.37 32.05 -19.63
CA LEU A 257 44.11 31.84 -18.38
C LEU A 257 45.63 31.91 -18.55
N GLY A 258 46.14 32.14 -19.77
CA GLY A 258 47.56 32.30 -20.06
C GLY A 258 48.37 31.00 -20.03
N PHE A 259 47.71 29.83 -20.13
CA PHE A 259 48.39 28.53 -20.20
C PHE A 259 48.92 28.21 -21.60
N THR A 260 48.53 28.97 -22.62
CA THR A 260 48.96 28.76 -24.00
C THR A 260 48.95 30.08 -24.76
N ASP A 261 50.02 30.38 -25.50
CA ASP A 261 50.17 31.61 -26.29
C ASP A 261 49.58 31.50 -27.71
N GLN A 262 48.86 30.40 -28.01
CA GLN A 262 48.24 30.18 -29.32
C GLN A 262 46.87 30.84 -29.41
N GLU A 263 46.74 31.84 -30.29
CA GLU A 263 45.45 32.49 -30.57
C GLU A 263 44.43 31.49 -31.16
N VAL A 264 43.26 31.40 -30.54
CA VAL A 264 42.17 30.53 -31.00
C VAL A 264 41.32 31.26 -32.04
N ILE A 265 41.49 30.92 -33.32
CA ILE A 265 40.72 31.51 -34.42
C ILE A 265 39.35 30.82 -34.54
N ILE A 266 38.29 31.48 -34.07
CA ILE A 266 36.91 30.95 -34.13
C ILE A 266 36.34 31.18 -35.54
N GLN A 267 36.45 30.18 -36.40
CA GLN A 267 35.77 30.13 -37.70
C GLN A 267 34.28 29.78 -37.59
N GLN A 268 33.49 30.17 -38.59
CA GLN A 268 32.05 29.91 -38.69
C GLN A 268 31.69 28.40 -38.57
N LYS A 269 32.57 27.51 -39.04
CA LYS A 269 32.44 26.05 -38.92
C LYS A 269 32.43 25.57 -37.47
N HIS A 270 33.16 26.24 -36.58
CA HIS A 270 33.21 25.91 -35.16
C HIS A 270 31.90 26.27 -34.44
N LEU A 271 31.30 27.42 -34.78
CA LEU A 271 29.99 27.82 -34.25
C LEU A 271 28.87 26.87 -34.69
N ILE A 272 28.89 26.43 -35.95
CA ILE A 272 27.92 25.45 -36.47
C ILE A 272 28.08 24.10 -35.76
N THR A 273 29.31 23.65 -35.53
CA THR A 273 29.61 22.39 -34.83
C THR A 273 29.17 22.43 -33.37
N LEU A 274 29.37 23.58 -32.70
CA LEU A 274 28.93 23.80 -31.33
C LEU A 274 27.40 23.84 -31.22
N GLY A 275 26.72 24.52 -32.14
CA GLY A 275 25.25 24.54 -32.21
C GLY A 275 24.64 23.15 -32.46
N LEU A 276 25.19 22.37 -33.40
CA LEU A 276 24.78 20.99 -33.64
C LEU A 276 25.02 20.08 -32.43
N GLY A 277 26.17 20.22 -31.79
CA GLY A 277 26.51 19.50 -30.57
C GLY A 277 25.50 19.78 -29.44
N LEU A 278 25.22 21.06 -29.17
CA LEU A 278 24.25 21.45 -28.15
C LEU A 278 22.82 21.01 -28.49
N GLY A 279 22.41 21.10 -29.75
CA GLY A 279 21.11 20.62 -30.21
C GLY A 279 20.93 19.11 -30.02
N THR A 280 21.95 18.32 -30.37
CA THR A 280 21.91 16.85 -30.17
C THR A 280 21.89 16.47 -28.69
N LEU A 281 22.65 17.17 -27.84
CA LEU A 281 22.65 16.92 -26.40
C LEU A 281 21.31 17.34 -25.76
N GLY A 282 20.77 18.50 -26.14
CA GLY A 282 19.45 18.95 -25.69
C GLY A 282 18.34 17.98 -26.08
N GLY A 283 18.34 17.48 -27.33
CA GLY A 283 17.41 16.45 -27.78
C GLY A 283 17.55 15.12 -27.03
N PHE A 284 18.78 14.69 -26.73
CA PHE A 284 19.03 13.48 -25.95
C PHE A 284 18.54 13.62 -24.49
N LEU A 285 18.86 14.74 -23.82
CA LEU A 285 18.39 15.02 -22.46
C LEU A 285 16.86 15.13 -22.42
N PHE A 286 16.24 15.79 -23.39
CA PHE A 286 14.79 15.88 -23.49
C PHE A 286 14.15 14.48 -23.64
N LYS A 287 14.71 13.63 -24.51
CA LYS A 287 14.25 12.25 -24.67
C LYS A 287 14.42 11.43 -23.39
N GLN A 288 15.55 11.53 -22.71
CA GLN A 288 15.80 10.84 -21.44
C GLN A 288 14.82 11.30 -20.35
N PHE A 289 14.63 12.61 -20.22
CA PHE A 289 13.69 13.19 -19.26
C PHE A 289 12.26 12.73 -19.52
N ASN A 290 11.81 12.74 -20.78
CA ASN A 290 10.46 12.31 -21.13
C ASN A 290 10.25 10.79 -20.93
N THR A 291 11.30 10.00 -21.16
CA THR A 291 11.26 8.55 -20.91
C THR A 291 11.22 8.24 -19.41
N PHE A 292 11.89 9.04 -18.58
CA PHE A 292 11.88 8.91 -17.12
C PHE A 292 10.56 9.40 -16.50
N LYS A 293 9.95 10.45 -17.05
CA LYS A 293 8.68 11.00 -16.55
C LYS A 293 7.47 10.09 -16.86
N ASN A 294 7.50 9.38 -17.98
CA ASN A 294 6.38 8.57 -18.47
C ASN A 294 6.51 7.07 -18.13
N ARG A 295 7.47 6.67 -17.28
CA ARG A 295 7.68 5.29 -16.81
C ARG A 295 7.65 5.22 -15.30
#